data_AF-A0A941DR01-F1
#
_entry.id   AF-A0A941DR01-F1
#
_cell.length_a   1.000
_cell.length_b   1.000
_cell.length_c   1.000
_cell.angle_alpha   90.00
_cell.angle_beta   90.00
_cell.angle_gamma   90.00
#
_symmetry.space_group_name_H-M   'P 1'
#
loop_
_entity.id
_entity.type
_entity.pdbx_description
1 polymer ?
#
loop_
_entity_poly.entity_id
_entity_poly.type
_entity_poly.pdbx_seq_one_letter_code
_entity_poly.pdbx_strand_id
1 'polypeptide(L)'
;YPQPAAANISEQAEGWMSALKAMTDACRNLRGEMQLSPALRVPLLMQAASAEDKVRLQSFAPYLQALAKLSEVQVLDALPDSPAPVSIVGESKLMLKVEIDVAAERERLSKEITRL
;
A
#
# COMPACT_ATOMS: atom_id res chain seq x y z
N TYR A 1 -3.06 39.83 -9.82
CA TYR A 1 -3.61 38.76 -8.97
C TYR A 1 -3.86 37.54 -9.85
N PRO A 2 -3.54 36.31 -9.43
CA PRO A 2 -3.78 35.10 -10.24
C PRO A 2 -5.27 34.82 -10.42
N GLN A 3 -5.69 34.36 -11.60
CA GLN A 3 -7.08 34.01 -11.89
C GLN A 3 -7.24 32.50 -12.11
N PRO A 4 -8.36 31.90 -11.66
CA PRO A 4 -8.62 30.48 -11.85
C PRO A 4 -8.84 30.19 -13.34
N ALA A 5 -8.06 29.25 -13.87
CA ALA A 5 -8.26 28.72 -15.22
C ALA A 5 -9.25 27.55 -15.14
N ALA A 6 -10.55 27.82 -15.29
CA ALA A 6 -11.60 26.81 -15.18
C ALA A 6 -11.39 25.60 -16.11
N ALA A 7 -10.75 25.80 -17.27
CA ALA A 7 -10.39 24.73 -18.20
C ALA A 7 -9.41 23.69 -17.63
N ASN A 8 -8.69 24.01 -16.55
CA ASN A 8 -7.75 23.10 -15.89
C ASN A 8 -8.37 22.35 -14.70
N ILE A 9 -9.62 22.64 -14.35
CA ILE A 9 -10.34 21.93 -13.28
C ILE A 9 -10.84 20.61 -13.85
N SER A 10 -10.47 19.50 -13.21
CA SER A 10 -10.84 18.16 -13.64
C SER A 10 -11.20 17.30 -12.45
N GLU A 11 -12.49 17.01 -12.31
CA GLU A 11 -13.01 16.10 -11.28
C GLU A 11 -12.41 14.69 -11.42
N GLN A 12 -12.15 14.27 -12.67
CA GLN A 12 -11.47 12.99 -12.93
C GLN A 12 -10.04 12.98 -12.37
N ALA A 13 -9.27 14.05 -12.55
CA ALA A 13 -7.92 14.14 -12.02
C ALA A 13 -7.92 14.21 -10.49
N GLU A 14 -8.86 14.96 -9.90
CA GLU A 14 -9.03 15.03 -8.45
C GLU A 14 -9.40 13.67 -7.85
N GLY A 15 -10.34 12.95 -8.48
CA GLY A 15 -10.73 11.60 -8.08
C GLY A 15 -9.57 10.61 -8.18
N TRP A 16 -8.81 10.66 -9.27
CA TRP A 16 -7.62 9.82 -9.45
C TRP A 16 -6.57 10.09 -8.37
N MET A 17 -6.29 11.36 -8.06
CA MET A 17 -5.34 11.74 -7.03
C MET A 17 -5.81 11.37 -5.61
N SER A 18 -7.12 11.52 -5.34
CA SER A 18 -7.74 11.12 -4.08
C SER A 18 -7.61 9.60 -3.86
N ALA A 19 -7.86 8.79 -4.90
CA ALA A 19 -7.69 7.34 -4.84
C ALA A 19 -6.23 6.94 -4.59
N LEU A 20 -5.27 7.55 -5.30
CA LEU A 20 -3.84 7.30 -5.07
C LEU A 20 -3.43 7.64 -3.64
N LYS A 21 -3.92 8.76 -3.10
CA LYS A 21 -3.66 9.17 -1.71
C LYS A 21 -4.20 8.13 -0.73
N ALA A 22 -5.46 7.71 -0.89
CA ALA A 22 -6.08 6.72 -0.03
C ALA A 22 -5.32 5.38 -0.02
N MET A 23 -4.88 4.90 -1.20
CA MET A 23 -4.07 3.68 -1.30
C MET A 23 -2.71 3.83 -0.64
N THR A 24 -2.07 4.99 -0.79
CA THR A 24 -0.77 5.26 -0.14
C THR A 24 -0.91 5.26 1.38
N ASP A 25 -1.98 5.88 1.90
CA ASP A 25 -2.24 5.93 3.35
C ASP A 25 -2.60 4.54 3.90
N ALA A 26 -3.37 3.74 3.16
CA ALA A 26 -3.62 2.34 3.50
C ALA A 26 -2.33 1.52 3.59
N CYS A 27 -1.39 1.70 2.66
CA CYS A 27 -0.09 1.03 2.72
C CYS A 27 0.72 1.43 3.97
N ARG A 28 0.65 2.70 4.38
CA ARG A 28 1.33 3.19 5.60
C ARG A 28 0.68 2.64 6.87
N ASN A 29 -0.64 2.53 6.89
CA ASN A 29 -1.37 1.95 8.02
C ASN A 29 -1.05 0.46 8.18
N LEU A 30 -1.11 -0.32 7.10
CA LEU A 30 -0.70 -1.74 7.09
C LEU A 30 0.72 -1.92 7.63
N ARG A 31 1.63 -1.03 7.22
CA ARG A 31 3.01 -1.04 7.70
C ARG A 31 3.09 -0.83 9.22
N GLY A 32 2.31 0.13 9.75
CA GLY A 32 2.25 0.42 11.18
C GLY A 32 1.66 -0.74 11.98
N GLU A 33 0.60 -1.37 11.49
CA GLU A 33 -0.01 -2.57 12.09
C GLU A 33 0.98 -3.73 12.17
N MET A 34 1.80 -3.91 11.14
CA MET A 34 2.85 -4.92 11.09
C MET A 34 4.17 -4.47 11.75
N GLN A 35 4.21 -3.29 12.37
CA GLN A 35 5.39 -2.72 13.06
C GLN A 35 6.65 -2.68 12.19
N LEU A 36 6.47 -2.55 10.87
CA LEU A 36 7.57 -2.55 9.92
C LEU A 36 8.24 -1.17 9.88
N SER A 37 9.57 -1.18 9.82
CA SER A 37 10.35 0.07 9.68
C SER A 37 9.91 0.88 8.45
N PRO A 38 9.76 2.21 8.54
CA PRO A 38 9.48 3.07 7.39
C PRO A 38 10.54 2.99 6.27
N ALA A 39 11.76 2.56 6.59
CA ALA A 39 12.85 2.42 5.64
C ALA A 39 12.85 1.07 4.90
N LEU A 40 12.18 0.06 5.46
CA LEU A 40 12.16 -1.29 4.89
C LEU A 40 11.29 -1.30 3.62
N ARG A 41 11.87 -1.71 2.49
CA ARG A 41 11.10 -1.90 1.26
C ARG A 41 10.49 -3.29 1.24
N VAL A 42 9.17 -3.36 1.17
CA VAL A 42 8.41 -4.61 1.10
C VAL A 42 7.56 -4.64 -0.17
N PRO A 43 7.30 -5.82 -0.75
CA PRO A 43 6.41 -5.95 -1.89
C PRO A 43 4.95 -5.77 -1.49
N LEU A 44 4.18 -5.11 -2.36
CA LEU A 44 2.73 -4.95 -2.22
C LEU A 44 2.01 -5.85 -3.23
N LEU A 45 1.03 -6.59 -2.74
CA LEU A 45 0.08 -7.33 -3.56
C LEU A 45 -1.25 -6.59 -3.54
N MET A 46 -1.84 -6.37 -4.71
CA MET A 46 -3.15 -5.76 -4.86
C MET A 46 -4.08 -6.71 -5.60
N GLN A 47 -5.31 -6.83 -5.14
CA GLN A 47 -6.38 -7.50 -5.86
C GLN A 47 -7.36 -6.47 -6.40
N ALA A 48 -7.56 -6.52 -7.71
CA ALA A 48 -8.56 -5.71 -8.40
C ALA A 48 -9.96 -6.33 -8.23
N ALA A 49 -10.98 -5.47 -8.11
CA ALA A 49 -12.38 -5.93 -8.07
C ALA A 49 -12.94 -6.21 -9.49
N SER A 50 -12.37 -5.58 -10.52
CA SER A 50 -12.80 -5.69 -11.90
C SER A 50 -11.63 -5.49 -12.88
N ALA A 51 -11.85 -5.76 -14.18
CA ALA A 51 -10.84 -5.51 -15.20
C ALA A 51 -10.49 -4.02 -15.35
N GLU A 52 -11.47 -3.13 -15.21
CA GLU A 52 -11.26 -1.68 -15.21
C GLU A 52 -10.45 -1.23 -14.00
N ASP A 53 -10.76 -1.78 -12.82
CA ASP A 53 -10.00 -1.53 -11.61
C ASP A 53 -8.55 -2.02 -11.73
N LYS A 54 -8.32 -3.16 -12.41
CA LYS A 54 -6.97 -3.68 -12.67
C LYS A 54 -6.12 -2.68 -13.46
N VAL A 55 -6.69 -2.08 -14.52
CA VAL A 55 -5.99 -1.04 -15.31
C VAL A 55 -5.71 0.19 -14.45
N ARG A 56 -6.67 0.61 -13.63
CA ARG A 56 -6.50 1.74 -12.71
C ARG A 56 -5.40 1.47 -11.67
N LEU A 57 -5.40 0.31 -11.04
CA LEU A 57 -4.37 -0.12 -10.09
C LEU A 57 -2.98 -0.20 -10.72
N GLN A 58 -2.88 -0.69 -11.95
CA GLN A 58 -1.63 -0.69 -12.71
C GLN A 58 -1.12 0.74 -12.96
N SER A 59 -2.01 1.70 -13.21
CA SER A 59 -1.62 3.12 -13.34
C SER A 59 -1.05 3.71 -12.05
N PHE A 60 -1.48 3.22 -10.88
CA PHE A 60 -0.97 3.66 -9.58
C PHE A 60 0.35 3.01 -9.17
N ALA A 61 0.64 1.81 -9.69
CA ALA A 61 1.80 1.00 -9.29
C ALA A 61 3.14 1.77 -9.18
N PRO A 62 3.60 2.54 -10.19
CA PRO A 62 4.88 3.26 -10.09
C PRO A 62 4.86 4.34 -9.00
N TYR A 63 3.71 5.01 -8.81
CA TYR A 63 3.55 6.04 -7.79
C TYR A 63 3.52 5.43 -6.39
N LEU A 64 2.77 4.34 -6.19
CA LEU A 64 2.71 3.63 -4.91
C LEU A 64 4.08 3.09 -4.52
N GLN A 65 4.85 2.54 -5.47
CA GLN A 65 6.20 2.05 -5.20
C GLN A 65 7.10 3.15 -4.62
N ALA A 66 7.05 4.36 -5.20
CA ALA A 66 7.82 5.50 -4.73
C ALA A 66 7.29 6.08 -3.41
N LEU A 67 5.97 6.31 -3.31
CA LEU A 67 5.33 7.04 -2.21
C LEU A 67 5.16 6.22 -0.93
N ALA A 68 4.99 4.90 -1.05
CA ALA A 68 4.80 3.96 0.06
C ALA A 68 6.07 3.14 0.40
N LYS A 69 7.21 3.46 -0.24
CA LYS A 69 8.51 2.78 -0.04
C LYS A 69 8.40 1.27 -0.23
N LEU A 70 7.87 0.86 -1.38
CA LEU A 70 7.68 -0.55 -1.71
C LEU A 70 8.84 -1.04 -2.59
N SER A 71 9.20 -2.33 -2.48
CA SER A 71 10.19 -2.93 -3.39
C SER A 71 9.57 -3.21 -4.75
N GLU A 72 8.30 -3.63 -4.76
CA GLU A 72 7.53 -4.01 -5.94
C GLU A 72 6.03 -3.81 -5.67
N VAL A 73 5.25 -3.65 -6.73
CA VAL A 73 3.78 -3.64 -6.69
C VAL A 73 3.26 -4.64 -7.72
N GLN A 74 2.51 -5.65 -7.27
CA GLN A 74 1.90 -6.67 -8.13
C GLN A 74 0.38 -6.58 -8.06
N VAL A 75 -0.29 -6.62 -9.22
CA VAL A 75 -1.74 -6.68 -9.31
C VAL A 75 -2.15 -8.09 -9.70
N LEU A 76 -2.81 -8.79 -8.78
CA LEU A 76 -3.23 -10.18 -8.90
C LEU A 76 -4.75 -10.26 -9.05
N ASP A 77 -5.22 -11.40 -9.57
CA ASP A 77 -6.66 -11.69 -9.62
C ASP A 77 -7.17 -12.17 -8.24
N ALA A 78 -6.30 -12.80 -7.45
CA ALA A 78 -6.56 -13.18 -6.06
C ALA A 78 -5.33 -12.95 -5.17
N LEU A 79 -5.57 -12.44 -3.96
CA LEU A 79 -4.53 -12.41 -2.93
C LEU A 79 -4.23 -13.84 -2.44
N PRO A 80 -2.97 -14.17 -2.15
CA PRO A 80 -2.62 -15.45 -1.55
C PRO A 80 -3.22 -15.57 -0.15
N ASP A 81 -3.52 -16.80 0.27
CA ASP A 81 -3.91 -17.06 1.65
C ASP A 81 -2.70 -16.85 2.56
N SER A 82 -2.80 -15.90 3.47
CA SER A 82 -1.70 -15.40 4.29
C SER A 82 -2.26 -14.82 5.59
N PRO A 83 -1.56 -15.01 6.73
CA PRO A 83 -1.92 -14.36 7.98
C PRO A 83 -1.66 -12.84 7.97
N ALA A 84 -1.07 -12.30 6.90
CA ALA A 84 -0.80 -10.87 6.78
C ALA A 84 -2.11 -10.05 6.72
N PRO A 85 -2.16 -8.87 7.35
CA PRO A 85 -3.33 -8.01 7.31
C PRO A 85 -3.62 -7.54 5.88
N VAL A 86 -4.91 -7.45 5.56
CA VAL A 86 -5.42 -6.97 4.29
C VAL A 86 -6.18 -5.66 4.53
N SER A 87 -5.80 -4.62 3.81
CA SER A 87 -6.53 -3.36 3.80
C SER A 87 -7.43 -3.29 2.56
N ILE A 88 -8.62 -2.73 2.73
CA ILE A 88 -9.59 -2.56 1.65
C ILE A 88 -9.73 -1.06 1.38
N VAL A 89 -9.49 -0.64 0.14
CA VAL A 89 -9.62 0.75 -0.30
C VAL A 89 -10.61 0.79 -1.46
N GLY A 90 -11.82 1.28 -1.17
CA GLY A 90 -12.95 1.12 -2.10
C GLY A 90 -13.29 -0.36 -2.24
N GLU A 91 -13.07 -0.92 -3.43
CA GLU A 91 -13.30 -2.34 -3.74
C GLU A 91 -11.99 -3.13 -3.90
N SER A 92 -10.85 -2.44 -3.98
CA SER A 92 -9.54 -3.07 -4.15
C SER A 92 -8.99 -3.52 -2.81
N LYS A 93 -8.30 -4.67 -2.80
CA LYS A 93 -7.62 -5.18 -1.59
C LYS A 93 -6.11 -5.05 -1.71
N LEU A 94 -5.46 -4.70 -0.60
CA LEU A 94 -4.03 -4.46 -0.50
C LEU A 94 -3.44 -5.33 0.60
N MET A 95 -2.33 -6.01 0.32
CA MET A 95 -1.60 -6.85 1.27
C MET A 95 -0.11 -6.64 1.10
N LEU A 96 0.59 -6.36 2.20
CA LEU A 96 2.06 -6.34 2.19
C LEU A 96 2.56 -7.78 2.29
N LYS A 97 3.35 -8.21 1.29
CA LYS A 97 4.00 -9.51 1.32
C LYS A 97 5.29 -9.37 2.13
N VAL A 98 5.23 -9.79 3.38
CA VAL A 98 6.41 -9.90 4.25
C VAL A 98 6.68 -11.38 4.45
N GLU A 99 7.85 -11.84 4.01
CA GLU A 99 8.39 -13.09 4.53
C GLU A 99 8.77 -12.79 5.98
N ILE A 100 7.92 -13.18 6.91
CA ILE A 100 8.20 -13.02 8.33
C ILE A 100 9.42 -13.88 8.62
N ASP A 101 10.59 -13.25 8.75
CA ASP A 101 11.74 -13.89 9.37
C ASP A 101 11.46 -13.99 10.87
N VAL A 102 10.73 -15.04 11.24
CA VAL A 102 10.32 -15.33 12.62
C VAL A 102 11.53 -15.33 13.56
N ALA A 103 12.74 -15.60 13.06
CA ALA A 103 13.95 -15.57 13.86
C ALA A 103 14.34 -14.13 14.27
N ALA A 104 14.29 -13.17 13.35
CA ALA A 104 14.58 -11.76 13.64
C ALA A 104 13.53 -11.13 14.57
N GLU A 105 12.27 -11.49 14.40
CA GLU A 105 11.18 -10.97 15.25
C GLU A 105 11.23 -11.59 16.67
N ARG A 106 11.58 -12.88 16.80
CA ARG A 106 11.86 -13.50 18.12
C ARG A 106 13.04 -12.84 18.82
N GLU A 107 14.09 -12.47 18.09
CA GLU A 107 15.26 -11.82 18.68
C GLU A 107 14.96 -10.39 19.14
N ARG A 108 14.09 -9.65 18.43
CA ARG A 108 13.58 -8.34 18.85
C ARG A 108 12.74 -8.44 20.13
N LEU A 109 11.79 -9.37 20.17
CA LEU A 109 10.95 -9.64 21.35
C LEU A 109 11.79 -10.09 22.56
N SER A 110 12.84 -10.89 22.34
CA SER A 110 13.75 -11.32 23.41
C SER A 110 14.51 -10.14 24.02
N LYS A 111 14.87 -9.13 23.21
CA LYS A 111 15.52 -7.90 23.70
C LYS A 111 14.57 -6.99 24.49
N GLU A 112 13.28 -6.97 24.15
CA GLU A 112 12.26 -6.25 24.95
C GLU A 112 11.98 -6.93 26.29
N ILE A 113 11.94 -8.27 26.35
CA ILE A 113 11.76 -9.02 27.60
C ILE A 113 12.92 -8.79 28.58
N THR A 114 14.15 -8.62 28.08
CA THR A 114 15.34 -8.40 28.93
C THR A 114 15.39 -6.98 29.52
N ARG A 115 14.53 -6.05 29.05
CA ARG A 115 14.48 -4.65 29.49
C ARG A 115 13.40 -4.37 30.55
N LEU A 116 12.62 -5.37 30.94
CA LEU A 116 11.67 -5.37 32.06
C LEU A 116 12.31 -6.00 33.30
#